data_AF-A0A970XJF9-F1
#
_entry.id   AF-A0A970XJF9-F1
#
_cell.length_a   1.000
_cell.length_b   1.000
_cell.length_c   1.000
_cell.angle_alpha   90.00
_cell.angle_beta   90.00
_cell.angle_gamma   90.00
#
_symmetry.space_group_name_H-M   'P 1'
#
loop_
_entity.id
_entity.type
_entity.pdbx_description
1 polymer ?
#
loop_
_entity_poly.entity_id
_entity_poly.type
_entity_poly.pdbx_seq_one_letter_code
_entity_poly.pdbx_strand_id
1 'polypeptide(L)'
;AVRAFQKRNDLFVDGKVGIMTREALYSTSAKAAPEPQPTVNSSSGGGNSSSGSSSSGGSSSSGGSNSSGSSSSGSSQSSGSSTTRIPNGNKVSALISVANSNLGKPYVRGGKGPNTFDCSGFVYYCLKSIGVKIGYMTSYGWAGCSYPRVNSMSQLKAGDIICFRGHVAIYIGGGTMIDASSSNGKIVKRSCTGSWSRRNFICGRRVL
;
A
#
# COMPACT_ATOMS: atom_id res chain seq x y z
N ALA A 1 12.80 30.81 3.97
CA ALA A 1 11.87 30.13 4.90
C ALA A 1 11.19 28.89 4.29
N VAL A 2 10.41 29.03 3.20
CA VAL A 2 9.59 27.93 2.63
C VAL A 2 10.40 26.71 2.18
N ARG A 3 11.49 26.90 1.42
CA ARG A 3 12.37 25.78 0.99
C ARG A 3 12.97 24.99 2.16
N ALA A 4 13.36 25.69 3.23
CA ALA A 4 13.91 25.05 4.42
C ALA A 4 12.84 24.24 5.16
N PHE A 5 11.63 24.78 5.29
CA PHE A 5 10.48 24.04 5.83
C PHE A 5 10.17 22.80 4.99
N GLN A 6 10.14 22.93 3.66
CA GLN A 6 9.90 21.81 2.74
C GLN A 6 10.95 20.72 2.90
N LYS A 7 12.24 21.09 2.90
CA LYS A 7 13.34 20.15 3.10
C LYS A 7 13.26 19.43 4.45
N ARG A 8 12.89 20.14 5.53
CA ARG A 8 12.74 19.53 6.87
C ARG A 8 11.53 18.61 6.98
N ASN A 9 10.46 18.90 6.25
CA ASN A 9 9.21 18.15 6.29
C ASN A 9 9.13 17.12 5.15
N ASP A 10 10.27 16.78 4.54
CA ASP A 10 10.37 15.78 3.48
C ASP A 10 9.43 16.06 2.29
N LEU A 11 9.19 17.34 2.01
CA LEU A 11 8.38 17.84 0.89
C LEU A 11 9.26 18.16 -0.32
N PHE A 12 8.64 18.18 -1.51
CA PHE A 12 9.27 18.69 -2.73
C PHE A 12 9.70 20.15 -2.56
N VAL A 13 10.99 20.43 -2.76
CA VAL A 13 11.62 21.72 -2.44
C VAL A 13 11.56 22.66 -3.65
N ASP A 14 10.39 23.23 -3.91
CA ASP A 14 10.18 24.20 -4.98
C ASP A 14 10.25 25.66 -4.49
N GLY A 15 10.13 25.89 -3.18
CA GLY A 15 10.06 27.21 -2.56
C GLY A 15 8.71 27.92 -2.70
N LYS A 16 7.69 27.22 -3.21
CA LYS A 16 6.32 27.74 -3.35
C LYS A 16 5.41 27.16 -2.27
N VAL A 17 4.49 27.98 -1.76
CA VAL A 17 3.48 27.51 -0.81
C VAL A 17 2.32 26.87 -1.59
N GLY A 18 2.56 25.65 -2.07
CA GLY A 18 1.53 24.81 -2.69
C GLY A 18 0.65 24.12 -1.65
N ILE A 19 -0.34 23.35 -2.13
CA ILE A 19 -1.31 22.66 -1.28
C ILE A 19 -0.61 21.73 -0.27
N MET A 20 0.47 21.06 -0.68
CA MET A 20 1.30 20.20 0.18
C MET A 20 2.10 20.96 1.24
N THR A 21 2.67 22.12 0.88
CA THR A 21 3.39 22.98 1.83
C THR A 21 2.42 23.55 2.87
N ARG A 22 1.22 23.95 2.44
CA ARG A 22 0.18 24.47 3.31
C ARG A 22 -0.38 23.40 4.26
N GLU A 23 -0.65 22.20 3.77
CA GLU A 23 -1.12 21.09 4.62
C GLU A 23 -0.07 20.68 5.66
N ALA A 24 1.21 20.67 5.29
CA ALA A 24 2.28 20.40 6.23
C ALA A 24 2.41 21.52 7.28
N LEU A 25 2.17 22.79 6.93
CA LEU A 25 2.20 23.90 7.89
C LEU A 25 1.13 23.78 8.98
N TYR A 26 -0.04 23.22 8.67
CA TYR A 26 -1.15 23.05 9.62
C TYR A 26 -1.25 21.63 10.21
N SER A 27 -0.27 20.76 9.94
CA SER A 27 -0.24 19.41 10.49
C SER A 27 0.40 19.39 11.88
N THR A 28 -0.13 18.58 12.79
CA THR A 28 0.51 18.29 14.09
C THR A 28 1.82 17.51 13.94
N SER A 29 2.09 16.94 12.76
CA SER A 29 3.33 16.23 12.44
C SER A 29 4.40 17.14 11.80
N ALA A 30 4.18 18.46 11.76
CA ALA A 30 5.12 19.40 11.16
C ALA A 30 6.42 19.45 11.98
N LYS A 31 7.56 19.18 11.33
CA LYS A 31 8.89 19.37 11.92
C LYS A 31 9.19 20.86 12.00
N ALA A 32 9.16 21.38 13.23
CA ALA A 32 9.47 22.77 13.57
C ALA A 32 10.91 23.15 13.17
N ALA A 33 11.21 24.44 13.18
CA ALA A 33 12.60 24.87 13.03
C ALA A 33 13.41 24.48 14.25
N PRO A 34 14.66 24.00 14.08
CA PRO A 34 15.57 23.93 15.21
C PRO A 34 15.69 25.35 15.79
N GLU A 35 15.52 25.48 17.10
CA GLU A 35 15.79 26.74 17.81
C GLU A 35 17.25 27.14 17.54
N PRO A 36 17.55 28.43 17.36
CA PRO A 36 18.92 28.89 17.19
C PRO A 36 19.72 28.55 18.45
N GLN A 37 20.54 27.50 18.35
CA GLN A 37 21.53 27.16 19.37
C GLN A 37 22.68 28.17 19.32
N PRO A 38 23.15 28.71 20.46
CA PRO A 38 24.33 29.56 20.47
C PRO A 38 25.56 28.74 20.03
N THR A 39 26.26 29.23 19.02
CA THR A 39 27.45 28.59 18.46
C THR A 39 28.60 28.63 19.46
N VAL A 40 29.03 27.47 19.95
CA VAL A 40 30.36 27.30 20.56
C VAL A 40 31.24 26.41 19.67
N ASN A 41 32.46 26.90 19.54
CA ASN A 41 33.52 26.52 18.61
C ASN A 41 34.02 25.07 18.83
N SER A 42 34.34 24.38 17.75
CA SER A 42 34.95 23.05 17.77
C SER A 42 36.34 23.08 18.41
N SER A 43 36.67 22.05 19.20
CA SER A 43 38.05 21.60 19.37
C SER A 43 38.10 20.10 19.66
N SER A 44 39.13 19.53 19.05
CA SER A 44 39.54 18.15 18.83
C SER A 44 40.04 17.38 20.06
N GLY A 45 40.01 16.05 19.95
CA GLY A 45 40.73 15.07 20.79
C GLY A 45 39.92 13.76 20.81
N GLY A 46 40.35 12.61 20.28
CA GLY A 46 41.66 11.98 20.39
C GLY A 46 41.64 11.03 21.60
N GLY A 47 41.52 9.71 21.40
CA GLY A 47 41.55 8.76 22.52
C GLY A 47 41.13 7.33 22.17
N ASN A 48 42.05 6.40 22.36
CA ASN A 48 42.13 5.05 21.82
C ASN A 48 41.64 3.97 22.82
N SER A 49 41.21 2.81 22.27
CA SER A 49 41.32 1.43 22.81
C SER A 49 40.79 1.08 24.21
N SER A 50 39.99 0.00 24.31
CA SER A 50 40.51 -1.34 24.68
C SER A 50 39.40 -2.39 24.93
N SER A 51 39.61 -3.55 24.32
CA SER A 51 39.36 -4.94 24.75
C SER A 51 38.19 -5.31 25.69
N GLY A 52 37.40 -6.27 25.23
CA GLY A 52 36.62 -7.18 26.06
C GLY A 52 36.17 -8.39 25.25
N SER A 53 36.95 -9.47 25.32
CA SER A 53 36.75 -10.75 24.62
C SER A 53 35.97 -11.77 25.44
N SER A 54 35.35 -12.71 24.71
CA SER A 54 34.87 -14.04 25.11
C SER A 54 33.57 -14.07 25.94
N SER A 55 32.64 -15.02 25.75
CA SER A 55 32.84 -16.42 25.39
C SER A 55 31.53 -17.11 24.96
N SER A 56 31.66 -18.05 24.01
CA SER A 56 31.04 -19.41 23.93
C SER A 56 29.52 -19.56 24.14
N GLY A 57 28.77 -20.05 23.16
CA GLY A 57 28.55 -21.51 22.96
C GLY A 57 27.05 -21.80 23.21
N GLY A 58 26.34 -22.72 22.58
CA GLY A 58 26.67 -23.79 21.68
C GLY A 58 25.42 -24.29 20.96
N SER A 59 25.66 -25.25 20.08
CA SER A 59 24.81 -25.76 19.01
C SER A 59 23.83 -26.87 19.44
N SER A 60 23.03 -27.32 18.47
CA SER A 60 22.33 -28.62 18.34
C SER A 60 21.00 -28.77 19.12
N SER A 61 19.95 -29.45 18.67
CA SER A 61 19.77 -30.54 17.68
C SER A 61 18.24 -30.72 17.46
N SER A 62 17.69 -30.82 16.25
CA SER A 62 17.25 -32.03 15.51
C SER A 62 16.08 -32.87 16.07
N GLY A 63 15.17 -33.27 15.17
CA GLY A 63 14.06 -34.25 15.32
C GLY A 63 12.77 -33.68 14.71
N GLY A 64 12.21 -34.13 13.58
CA GLY A 64 11.76 -35.50 13.24
C GLY A 64 10.50 -35.82 14.08
N SER A 65 9.31 -36.20 13.59
CA SER A 65 8.92 -36.91 12.37
C SER A 65 7.39 -36.90 12.21
N ASN A 66 6.95 -36.93 10.95
CA ASN A 66 5.83 -37.62 10.31
C ASN A 66 4.60 -38.19 11.08
N SER A 67 3.49 -38.23 10.32
CA SER A 67 2.35 -39.20 10.28
C SER A 67 1.01 -38.57 10.70
N SER A 68 -0.16 -38.82 10.11
CA SER A 68 -0.67 -39.39 8.85
C SER A 68 -2.18 -39.50 9.07
N GLY A 69 -3.03 -39.22 8.07
CA GLY A 69 -4.48 -39.43 8.23
C GLY A 69 -5.30 -38.90 7.06
N SER A 70 -5.49 -39.78 6.07
CA SER A 70 -6.14 -39.59 4.78
C SER A 70 -7.66 -39.82 4.84
N SER A 71 -8.40 -39.20 3.91
CA SER A 71 -9.44 -39.82 3.05
C SER A 71 -10.30 -38.73 2.40
N SER A 72 -10.83 -38.80 1.17
CA SER A 72 -10.49 -39.39 -0.13
C SER A 72 -11.78 -39.33 -0.95
N SER A 73 -11.73 -38.76 -2.16
CA SER A 73 -12.56 -39.10 -3.34
C SER A 73 -12.30 -38.01 -4.37
N GLY A 74 -11.47 -38.23 -5.39
CA GLY A 74 -11.87 -38.84 -6.66
C GLY A 74 -12.25 -37.70 -7.62
N SER A 75 -11.72 -37.53 -8.82
CA SER A 75 -11.24 -38.49 -9.81
C SER A 75 -10.35 -37.80 -10.85
N SER A 76 -9.56 -38.63 -11.51
CA SER A 76 -8.59 -38.47 -12.58
C SER A 76 -9.05 -37.68 -13.83
N GLN A 77 -8.12 -36.98 -14.50
CA GLN A 77 -7.52 -37.41 -15.79
C GLN A 77 -6.56 -36.35 -16.37
N SER A 78 -5.40 -36.83 -16.84
CA SER A 78 -4.67 -36.45 -18.07
C SER A 78 -4.08 -35.04 -18.25
N SER A 79 -2.74 -35.03 -18.23
CA SER A 79 -1.84 -34.48 -19.26
C SER A 79 -2.24 -33.20 -20.00
N GLY A 80 -1.49 -32.15 -19.71
CA GLY A 80 -1.37 -30.99 -20.58
C GLY A 80 -0.82 -29.81 -19.81
N SER A 81 0.45 -29.46 -20.07
CA SER A 81 1.01 -28.17 -19.67
C SER A 81 0.13 -27.07 -20.25
N SER A 82 -0.84 -26.65 -19.45
CA SER A 82 -1.83 -25.64 -19.78
C SER A 82 -1.69 -24.61 -18.69
N THR A 83 -1.22 -23.43 -19.07
CA THR A 83 -1.30 -22.24 -18.22
C THR A 83 -2.76 -22.08 -17.83
N THR A 84 -3.14 -22.58 -16.65
CA THR A 84 -4.52 -22.57 -16.19
C THR A 84 -4.90 -21.11 -16.05
N ARG A 85 -5.63 -20.58 -17.03
CA ARG A 85 -6.27 -19.27 -16.91
C ARG A 85 -7.31 -19.43 -15.81
N ILE A 86 -6.91 -19.11 -14.58
CA ILE A 86 -7.82 -19.06 -13.44
C ILE A 86 -8.99 -18.18 -13.87
N PRO A 87 -10.24 -18.69 -13.84
CA PRO A 87 -11.43 -17.93 -14.19
C PRO A 87 -11.40 -16.60 -13.45
N ASN A 88 -11.75 -15.51 -14.13
CA ASN A 88 -11.63 -14.17 -13.54
C ASN A 88 -12.41 -14.03 -12.22
N GLY A 89 -13.50 -14.79 -12.03
CA GLY A 89 -14.22 -14.87 -10.75
C GLY A 89 -13.37 -15.34 -9.57
N ASN A 90 -12.50 -16.33 -9.77
CA ASN A 90 -11.59 -16.82 -8.73
C ASN A 90 -10.51 -15.76 -8.39
N LYS A 91 -10.07 -14.99 -9.39
CA LYS A 91 -9.15 -13.87 -9.18
C LYS A 91 -9.79 -12.71 -8.43
N VAL A 92 -11.06 -12.40 -8.70
CA VAL A 92 -11.80 -11.36 -7.96
C VAL A 92 -11.92 -11.76 -6.49
N SER A 93 -12.30 -13.00 -6.20
CA SER A 93 -12.36 -13.51 -4.81
C SER A 93 -10.99 -13.42 -4.12
N ALA A 94 -9.92 -13.84 -4.80
CA ALA A 94 -8.57 -13.74 -4.27
C ALA A 94 -8.15 -12.28 -4.02
N LEU A 95 -8.48 -11.35 -4.93
CA LEU A 95 -8.17 -9.93 -4.78
C LEU A 95 -8.82 -9.36 -3.52
N ILE A 96 -10.11 -9.68 -3.33
CA ILE A 96 -10.89 -9.22 -2.18
C ILE A 96 -10.36 -9.86 -0.89
N SER A 97 -9.97 -11.13 -0.92
CA SER A 97 -9.35 -11.81 0.23
C SER A 97 -8.04 -11.12 0.65
N VAL A 98 -7.15 -10.85 -0.32
CA VAL A 98 -5.90 -10.11 -0.07
C VAL A 98 -6.21 -8.71 0.46
N ALA A 99 -7.14 -7.98 -0.15
CA ALA A 99 -7.52 -6.64 0.31
C ALA A 99 -8.03 -6.66 1.76
N ASN A 100 -8.87 -7.64 2.13
CA ASN A 100 -9.37 -7.80 3.51
C ASN A 100 -8.25 -8.13 4.51
N SER A 101 -7.30 -9.00 4.13
CA SER A 101 -6.17 -9.38 5.01
C SER A 101 -5.25 -8.21 5.39
N ASN A 102 -5.35 -7.09 4.68
CA ASN A 102 -4.56 -5.89 4.92
C ASN A 102 -5.32 -4.80 5.68
N LEU A 103 -6.58 -5.02 6.07
CA LEU A 103 -7.35 -4.07 6.86
C LEU A 103 -6.61 -3.69 8.15
N GLY A 104 -6.65 -2.40 8.50
CA GLY A 104 -5.99 -1.87 9.68
C GLY A 104 -4.50 -1.54 9.51
N LYS A 105 -3.84 -2.02 8.45
CA LYS A 105 -2.42 -1.69 8.21
C LYS A 105 -2.22 -0.18 7.96
N PRO A 106 -1.10 0.43 8.40
CA PRO A 106 -0.92 1.87 8.34
C PRO A 106 -0.89 2.43 6.91
N TYR A 107 -1.44 3.63 6.77
CA TYR A 107 -1.24 4.47 5.59
C TYR A 107 0.10 5.20 5.69
N VAL A 108 0.95 5.04 4.68
CA VAL A 108 2.19 5.80 4.52
C VAL A 108 2.33 6.18 3.06
N ARG A 109 2.44 7.48 2.77
CA ARG A 109 2.62 7.98 1.39
C ARG A 109 3.84 7.32 0.74
N GLY A 110 3.67 6.78 -0.46
CA GLY A 110 4.70 6.04 -1.19
C GLY A 110 4.79 4.55 -0.83
N GLY A 111 4.09 4.10 0.22
CA GLY A 111 4.10 2.71 0.69
C GLY A 111 3.47 1.74 -0.32
N LYS A 112 4.10 0.58 -0.52
CA LYS A 112 3.67 -0.44 -1.51
C LYS A 112 3.56 -1.85 -0.89
N GLY A 113 3.42 -1.91 0.43
CA GLY A 113 3.36 -3.15 1.20
C GLY A 113 4.72 -3.76 1.55
N PRO A 114 4.72 -4.90 2.27
CA PRO A 114 3.52 -5.54 2.84
C PRO A 114 3.03 -4.89 4.15
N ASN A 115 3.84 -4.03 4.77
CA ASN A 115 3.57 -3.50 6.12
C ASN A 115 2.80 -2.18 6.11
N THR A 116 3.05 -1.32 5.12
CA THR A 116 2.43 0.01 5.00
C THR A 116 2.09 0.34 3.55
N PHE A 117 1.07 1.15 3.34
CA PHE A 117 0.54 1.41 2.00
C PHE A 117 0.16 2.87 1.75
N ASP A 118 0.32 3.34 0.53
CA ASP A 118 -0.52 4.41 -0.01
C ASP A 118 -1.67 3.83 -0.85
N CYS A 119 -2.56 4.68 -1.37
CA CYS A 119 -3.74 4.22 -2.08
C CYS A 119 -3.42 3.42 -3.34
N SER A 120 -2.51 3.92 -4.18
CA SER A 120 -2.03 3.24 -5.39
C SER A 120 -1.20 2.00 -5.10
N GLY A 121 -0.36 2.05 -4.07
CA GLY A 121 0.51 0.98 -3.62
C GLY A 121 -0.27 -0.17 -3.01
N PHE A 122 -1.38 0.11 -2.31
CA PHE A 122 -2.33 -0.89 -1.86
C PHE A 122 -2.96 -1.66 -3.03
N VAL A 123 -3.49 -0.94 -4.03
CA VAL A 123 -4.06 -1.56 -5.24
C VAL A 123 -3.01 -2.38 -5.98
N TYR A 124 -1.83 -1.82 -6.20
CA TYR A 124 -0.70 -2.49 -6.84
C TYR A 124 -0.33 -3.79 -6.11
N TYR A 125 -0.16 -3.74 -4.79
CA TYR A 125 0.18 -4.89 -3.96
C TYR A 125 -0.89 -5.99 -4.06
N CYS A 126 -2.17 -5.63 -3.94
CA CYS A 126 -3.26 -6.62 -3.98
C CYS A 126 -3.33 -7.34 -5.33
N LEU A 127 -3.23 -6.59 -6.45
CA LEU A 127 -3.23 -7.17 -7.79
C LEU A 127 -1.99 -8.06 -8.03
N LYS A 128 -0.81 -7.62 -7.60
CA LYS A 128 0.42 -8.41 -7.73
C LYS A 128 0.36 -9.70 -6.91
N SER A 129 -0.22 -9.65 -5.72
CA SER A 129 -0.34 -10.81 -4.82
C SER A 129 -1.21 -11.94 -5.39
N ILE A 130 -2.14 -11.62 -6.29
CA ILE A 130 -2.97 -12.61 -6.99
C ILE A 130 -2.43 -12.96 -8.38
N GLY A 131 -1.18 -12.60 -8.69
CA GLY A 131 -0.50 -12.93 -9.93
C GLY A 131 -0.87 -12.07 -11.14
N VAL A 132 -1.52 -10.92 -10.95
CA VAL A 132 -1.73 -9.96 -12.07
C VAL A 132 -0.40 -9.28 -12.39
N LYS A 133 0.05 -9.44 -13.64
CA LYS A 133 1.23 -8.74 -14.18
C LYS A 133 0.87 -7.29 -14.44
N ILE A 134 1.29 -6.40 -13.54
CA ILE A 134 0.98 -4.96 -13.62
C ILE A 134 2.18 -4.14 -13.17
N GLY A 135 2.43 -3.01 -13.84
CA GLY A 135 3.36 -1.99 -13.38
C GLY A 135 2.74 -1.13 -12.28
N TYR A 136 3.57 -0.48 -11.47
CA TYR A 136 3.06 0.50 -10.52
C TYR A 136 2.45 1.70 -11.26
N MET A 137 1.28 2.15 -10.81
CA MET A 137 0.61 3.36 -11.30
C MET A 137 0.16 4.21 -10.13
N THR A 138 0.36 5.53 -10.22
CA THR A 138 -0.21 6.49 -9.27
C THR A 138 -1.73 6.52 -9.37
N SER A 139 -2.41 7.14 -8.40
CA SER A 139 -3.87 7.34 -8.46
C SER A 139 -4.31 8.08 -9.74
N TYR A 140 -3.51 9.05 -10.20
CA TYR A 140 -3.74 9.72 -11.49
C TYR A 140 -3.55 8.77 -12.69
N GLY A 141 -2.48 7.96 -12.68
CA GLY A 141 -2.22 6.99 -13.74
C GLY A 141 -3.35 5.98 -13.91
N TRP A 142 -3.95 5.51 -12.82
CA TRP A 142 -5.12 4.63 -12.86
C TRP A 142 -6.31 5.25 -13.62
N ALA A 143 -6.58 6.53 -13.43
CA ALA A 143 -7.68 7.21 -14.10
C ALA A 143 -7.50 7.30 -15.63
N GLY A 144 -6.25 7.25 -16.13
CA GLY A 144 -5.87 7.36 -17.54
C GLY A 144 -5.37 6.06 -18.20
N CYS A 145 -5.27 4.95 -17.47
CA CYS A 145 -4.72 3.70 -18.00
C CYS A 145 -5.60 3.05 -19.11
N SER A 146 -5.08 2.00 -19.73
CA SER A 146 -5.72 1.30 -20.85
C SER A 146 -6.76 0.24 -20.44
N TYR A 147 -6.90 -0.09 -19.15
CA TYR A 147 -7.90 -1.05 -18.70
C TYR A 147 -9.32 -0.59 -19.03
N PRO A 148 -10.26 -1.50 -19.36
CA PRO A 148 -11.65 -1.15 -19.66
C PRO A 148 -12.23 -0.18 -18.63
N ARG A 149 -12.77 0.94 -19.14
CA ARG A 149 -13.31 2.03 -18.33
C ARG A 149 -14.76 1.73 -17.96
N VAL A 150 -15.10 1.93 -16.70
CA VAL A 150 -16.46 1.86 -16.16
C VAL A 150 -16.91 3.29 -15.85
N ASN A 151 -17.90 3.79 -16.58
CA ASN A 151 -18.24 5.22 -16.57
C ASN A 151 -19.19 5.63 -15.44
N SER A 152 -19.85 4.67 -14.80
CA SER A 152 -20.78 4.93 -13.70
C SER A 152 -20.50 4.04 -12.49
N MET A 153 -20.71 4.56 -11.28
CA MET A 153 -20.67 3.78 -10.05
C MET A 153 -21.66 2.61 -10.07
N SER A 154 -22.82 2.76 -10.71
CA SER A 154 -23.84 1.70 -10.80
C SER A 154 -23.40 0.50 -11.65
N GLN A 155 -22.37 0.67 -12.49
CA GLN A 155 -21.83 -0.37 -13.36
C GLN A 155 -20.60 -1.06 -12.75
N LEU A 156 -20.20 -0.65 -11.54
CA LEU A 156 -19.07 -1.26 -10.84
C LEU A 156 -19.38 -2.71 -10.48
N LYS A 157 -18.40 -3.58 -10.72
CA LYS A 157 -18.39 -4.99 -10.35
C LYS A 157 -17.24 -5.23 -9.38
N ALA A 158 -17.45 -6.16 -8.44
CA ALA A 158 -16.43 -6.50 -7.47
C ALA A 158 -15.09 -6.81 -8.18
N GLY A 159 -14.00 -6.24 -7.67
CA GLY A 159 -12.68 -6.27 -8.29
C GLY A 159 -12.33 -5.08 -9.20
N ASP A 160 -13.30 -4.24 -9.57
CA ASP A 160 -13.02 -2.98 -10.26
C ASP A 160 -12.21 -2.03 -9.37
N ILE A 161 -11.24 -1.33 -9.97
CA ILE A 161 -10.49 -0.26 -9.30
C ILE A 161 -11.25 1.04 -9.47
N ILE A 162 -11.73 1.62 -8.36
CA ILE A 162 -12.42 2.90 -8.37
C ILE A 162 -11.37 4.01 -8.39
N CYS A 163 -11.46 4.90 -9.38
CA CYS A 163 -10.62 6.08 -9.52
C CYS A 163 -11.39 7.32 -9.07
N PHE A 164 -10.83 8.03 -8.10
CA PHE A 164 -11.32 9.33 -7.64
C PHE A 164 -10.29 10.42 -7.92
N ARG A 165 -10.68 11.69 -7.78
CA ARG A 165 -9.74 12.82 -7.78
C ARG A 165 -8.70 12.64 -6.67
N GLY A 166 -7.47 12.30 -7.05
CA GLY A 166 -6.33 12.12 -6.14
C GLY A 166 -6.29 10.78 -5.38
N HIS A 167 -7.22 9.85 -5.62
CA HIS A 167 -7.34 8.63 -4.80
C HIS A 167 -7.81 7.42 -5.60
N VAL A 168 -7.48 6.21 -5.14
CA VAL A 168 -7.95 4.95 -5.72
C VAL A 168 -8.36 3.96 -4.64
N ALA A 169 -9.31 3.09 -4.97
CA ALA A 169 -9.84 2.06 -4.08
C ALA A 169 -10.18 0.78 -4.84
N ILE A 170 -10.31 -0.35 -4.13
CA ILE A 170 -10.80 -1.62 -4.70
C ILE A 170 -12.29 -1.73 -4.37
N TYR A 171 -13.15 -1.82 -5.39
CA TYR A 171 -14.57 -2.09 -5.18
C TYR A 171 -14.78 -3.55 -4.82
N ILE A 172 -15.54 -3.83 -3.76
CA ILE A 172 -15.77 -5.20 -3.26
C ILE A 172 -17.24 -5.64 -3.42
N GLY A 173 -18.07 -4.86 -4.12
CA GLY A 173 -19.50 -5.13 -4.28
C GLY A 173 -20.36 -4.40 -3.25
N GLY A 174 -21.68 -4.39 -3.49
CA GLY A 174 -22.68 -3.85 -2.54
C GLY A 174 -22.47 -2.38 -2.16
N GLY A 175 -21.92 -1.54 -3.05
CA GLY A 175 -21.63 -0.13 -2.74
C GLY A 175 -20.48 0.06 -1.74
N THR A 176 -19.62 -0.95 -1.56
CA THR A 176 -18.51 -0.95 -0.60
C THR A 176 -17.16 -1.03 -1.29
N MET A 177 -16.15 -0.39 -0.71
CA MET A 177 -14.76 -0.44 -1.17
C MET A 177 -13.78 -0.64 -0.02
N ILE A 178 -12.57 -1.09 -0.37
CA ILE A 178 -11.41 -1.10 0.53
C ILE A 178 -10.33 -0.18 -0.04
N ASP A 179 -9.77 0.69 0.80
CA ASP A 179 -8.76 1.66 0.40
C ASP A 179 -7.75 1.97 1.52
N ALA A 180 -6.54 2.39 1.13
CA ALA A 180 -5.58 2.99 2.03
C ALA A 180 -5.93 4.47 2.22
N SER A 181 -6.61 4.81 3.31
CA SER A 181 -7.13 6.16 3.54
C SER A 181 -6.13 7.01 4.33
N SER A 182 -5.69 8.12 3.73
CA SER A 182 -4.85 9.11 4.41
C SER A 182 -5.57 9.72 5.62
N SER A 183 -6.86 10.04 5.48
CA SER A 183 -7.66 10.65 6.54
C SER A 183 -7.92 9.70 7.73
N ASN A 184 -7.93 8.38 7.49
CA ASN A 184 -8.04 7.39 8.56
C ASN A 184 -6.68 6.84 9.04
N GLY A 185 -5.58 7.21 8.36
CA GLY A 185 -4.23 6.72 8.66
C GLY A 185 -4.02 5.22 8.43
N LYS A 186 -4.95 4.51 7.77
CA LYS A 186 -4.90 3.04 7.62
C LYS A 186 -5.73 2.51 6.45
N ILE A 187 -5.58 1.23 6.16
CA ILE A 187 -6.48 0.49 5.26
C ILE A 187 -7.85 0.33 5.94
N VAL A 188 -8.90 0.78 5.28
CA VAL A 188 -10.28 0.75 5.77
C VAL A 188 -11.23 0.14 4.75
N LYS A 189 -12.33 -0.45 5.26
CA LYS A 189 -13.49 -0.85 4.47
C LYS A 189 -14.61 0.15 4.74
N ARG A 190 -15.20 0.72 3.69
CA ARG A 190 -16.24 1.76 3.82
C ARG A 190 -17.12 1.86 2.59
N SER A 191 -18.25 2.55 2.74
CA SER A 191 -19.15 2.86 1.62
C SER A 191 -18.44 3.69 0.55
N CYS A 192 -18.60 3.30 -0.71
CA CYS A 192 -18.19 4.08 -1.88
C CYS A 192 -19.31 4.98 -2.42
N THR A 193 -20.47 5.01 -1.77
CA THR A 193 -21.63 5.81 -2.18
C THR A 193 -21.81 7.09 -1.37
N GLY A 194 -20.92 7.41 -0.42
CA GLY A 194 -20.97 8.69 0.31
C GLY A 194 -20.80 9.94 -0.57
N SER A 195 -21.20 11.10 -0.05
CA SER A 195 -21.18 12.38 -0.78
C SER A 195 -19.80 12.77 -1.32
N TRP A 196 -18.72 12.45 -0.60
CA TRP A 196 -17.37 12.67 -1.12
C TRP A 196 -17.06 11.76 -2.32
N SER A 197 -17.38 10.47 -2.22
CA SER A 197 -17.10 9.49 -3.28
C SER A 197 -17.86 9.84 -4.55
N ARG A 198 -19.15 10.18 -4.46
CA ARG A 198 -19.96 10.60 -5.61
C ARG A 198 -19.40 11.85 -6.30
N ARG A 199 -18.99 12.86 -5.53
CA ARG A 199 -18.42 14.12 -6.07
C ARG A 199 -17.04 13.96 -6.69
N ASN A 200 -16.26 12.98 -6.25
CA ASN A 200 -14.87 12.82 -6.67
C ASN A 200 -14.65 11.66 -7.63
N PHE A 201 -15.68 10.86 -7.94
CA PHE A 201 -15.56 9.73 -8.85
C PHE A 201 -15.21 10.19 -10.26
N ILE A 202 -14.24 9.50 -10.86
CA ILE A 202 -13.79 9.72 -12.23
C ILE A 202 -14.24 8.56 -13.11
N CYS A 203 -13.94 7.33 -12.69
CA CYS A 203 -14.32 6.08 -13.36
C CYS A 203 -13.98 4.87 -12.50
N GLY A 204 -14.49 3.70 -12.87
CA GLY A 204 -13.87 2.42 -12.54
C GLY A 204 -12.91 1.96 -13.63
N ARG A 205 -11.96 1.09 -13.28
CA ARG A 205 -11.09 0.35 -14.19
C ARG A 205 -11.23 -1.14 -13.92
N ARG A 206 -11.64 -1.88 -14.94
CA ARG A 206 -11.89 -3.32 -14.84
C ARG A 206 -10.66 -4.10 -15.28
N VAL A 207 -9.91 -4.60 -14.31
CA VAL A 207 -8.65 -5.35 -14.53
C VAL A 207 -8.91 -6.85 -14.72
N LEU A 208 -10.00 -7.35 -14.11
CA LEU A 208 -10.44 -8.74 -14.08
C LEU A 208 -11.84 -8.86 -14.71
#